data_AF-A0A4Y2JZZ5-F1
#
_entry.id   AF-A0A4Y2JZZ5-F1
#
_cell.length_a   1.000
_cell.length_b   1.000
_cell.length_c   1.000
_cell.angle_alpha   90.00
_cell.angle_beta   90.00
_cell.angle_gamma   90.00
#
_symmetry.space_group_name_H-M   'P 1'
#
loop_
_entity.id
_entity.type
_entity.pdbx_description
1 polymer ?
#
loop_
_entity_poly.entity_id
_entity_poly.type
_entity_poly.pdbx_seq_one_letter_code
_entity_poly.pdbx_strand_id
1 'polypeptide(L)'
;MPHYCYRSGLRHSETDQYPSYPGALYWPPYSPNLNPCDFFLWGHMKDLVCKEKPTDLISIKRSITDSISSIKRKTLELVTDSFVTRLSYCITSDGSHIETILH
;
A
#
# COMPACT_ATOMS: atom_id res chain seq x y z
N MET A 1 4.86 3.17 22.87
CA MET A 1 4.73 1.70 22.84
C MET A 1 5.73 1.18 21.80
N PRO A 2 6.54 0.14 22.11
CA PRO A 2 7.85 -0.08 21.48
C PRO A 2 7.67 -0.54 20.03
N HIS A 3 8.21 0.14 19.01
CA HIS A 3 9.62 0.24 18.59
C HIS A 3 10.26 -1.10 18.24
N TYR A 4 10.06 -1.57 17.00
CA TYR A 4 11.01 -2.44 16.32
C TYR A 4 11.17 -2.06 14.84
N CYS A 5 12.43 -1.79 14.49
CA CYS A 5 12.98 -1.55 13.16
C CYS A 5 13.59 -2.88 12.65
N TYR A 6 13.59 -3.10 11.34
CA TYR A 6 14.16 -4.28 10.69
C TYR A 6 15.69 -4.31 10.89
N ARG A 7 16.17 -4.94 11.96
CA ARG A 7 17.60 -5.23 12.14
C ARG A 7 17.95 -6.50 11.36
N SER A 8 18.90 -6.38 10.43
CA SER A 8 19.57 -7.48 9.76
C SER A 8 20.25 -8.41 10.78
N GLY A 9 19.68 -9.60 10.99
CA GLY A 9 20.24 -10.63 11.86
C GLY A 9 19.19 -11.60 12.39
N LEU A 10 19.14 -12.79 11.79
CA LEU A 10 18.35 -13.96 12.19
C LEU A 10 18.18 -14.09 13.72
N ARG A 11 16.94 -13.97 14.22
CA ARG A 11 16.41 -14.74 15.35
C ARG A 11 14.89 -14.85 15.20
N HIS A 12 14.44 -16.08 14.98
CA HIS A 12 13.02 -16.46 14.98
C HIS A 12 12.49 -16.50 16.42
N SER A 13 11.51 -15.64 16.72
CA SER A 13 10.53 -15.70 17.84
C SER A 13 9.86 -14.31 17.88
N GLU A 14 8.55 -14.07 17.81
CA GLU A 14 7.35 -14.85 18.08
C GLU A 14 6.17 -14.18 17.32
N THR A 15 5.36 -15.03 16.69
CA THR A 15 3.91 -14.91 16.41
C THR A 15 3.27 -13.54 16.16
N ASP A 16 3.20 -13.15 14.89
CA ASP A 16 1.96 -12.62 14.31
C ASP A 16 1.77 -13.34 12.97
N GLN A 17 1.13 -14.51 13.04
CA GLN A 17 1.04 -15.44 11.92
C GLN A 17 -0.01 -14.95 10.91
N TYR A 18 0.39 -14.03 10.03
CA TYR A 18 -0.38 -13.74 8.83
C TYR A 18 -0.41 -15.01 7.96
N PRO A 19 -1.58 -15.44 7.45
CA PRO A 19 -1.67 -16.62 6.61
C PRO A 19 -0.81 -16.43 5.36
N SER A 20 0.33 -17.14 5.32
CA SER A 20 1.23 -17.17 4.18
C SER A 20 0.63 -18.06 3.11
N TYR A 21 0.01 -17.46 2.09
CA TYR A 21 -0.45 -18.19 0.91
C TYR A 21 0.75 -18.66 0.08
N PRO A 22 0.76 -19.87 -0.48
CA PRO A 22 1.80 -20.30 -1.41
C PRO A 22 1.85 -19.33 -2.60
N GLY A 23 2.95 -18.60 -2.75
CA GLY A 23 3.12 -17.56 -3.78
C GLY A 23 2.84 -16.12 -3.33
N ALA A 24 2.45 -15.90 -2.07
CA ALA A 24 2.39 -14.55 -1.50
C ALA A 24 3.79 -14.06 -1.14
N LEU A 25 4.11 -12.85 -1.59
CA LEU A 25 5.29 -12.13 -1.12
C LEU A 25 5.14 -11.85 0.39
N TYR A 26 6.18 -12.18 1.16
CA TYR A 26 6.19 -11.90 2.60
C TYR A 26 6.32 -10.39 2.80
N TRP A 27 5.22 -9.75 3.20
CA TRP A 27 5.22 -8.32 3.50
C TRP A 27 5.68 -8.09 4.95
N PRO A 28 6.63 -7.17 5.16
CA PRO A 28 7.00 -6.76 6.51
C PRO A 28 5.78 -6.17 7.25
N PRO A 29 5.57 -6.50 8.54
CA PRO A 29 4.50 -5.90 9.32
C PRO A 29 4.65 -4.37 9.36
N TYR A 30 3.53 -3.64 9.41
CA TYR A 30 3.47 -2.17 9.52
C TYR A 30 4.10 -1.38 8.36
N SER A 31 4.00 -1.86 7.11
CA SER A 31 4.52 -1.17 5.93
C SER A 31 3.44 -0.66 4.95
N PRO A 32 2.48 0.19 5.40
CA PRO A 32 1.45 0.75 4.50
C PRO A 32 2.06 1.59 3.38
N ASN A 33 3.27 2.14 3.60
CA ASN A 33 4.02 2.88 2.60
C ASN A 33 4.63 2.00 1.50
N LEU A 34 4.63 0.69 1.66
CA LEU A 34 5.11 -0.26 0.64
C LEU A 34 3.98 -0.94 -0.12
N ASN A 35 2.72 -0.84 0.32
CA ASN A 35 1.60 -1.44 -0.38
C ASN A 35 0.99 -0.43 -1.38
N PRO A 36 1.06 -0.67 -2.71
CA PRO A 36 0.44 0.20 -3.72
C PRO A 36 -1.05 0.42 -3.52
N CYS A 37 -1.76 -0.56 -2.94
CA CYS A 37 -3.16 -0.39 -2.63
C CYS A 37 -3.39 0.64 -1.50
N ASP A 38 -2.51 0.68 -0.50
CA ASP A 38 -2.66 1.57 0.64
C ASP A 38 -2.19 3.00 0.34
N PHE A 39 -1.02 3.16 -0.31
CA PHE A 39 -0.49 4.50 -0.57
C PHE A 39 -1.12 5.20 -1.77
N PHE A 40 -1.70 4.45 -2.72
CA PHE A 40 -2.29 5.01 -3.94
C PHE A 40 -3.78 4.69 -4.06
N LEU A 41 -4.14 3.41 -4.20
CA LEU A 41 -5.51 3.03 -4.62
C LEU A 41 -6.56 3.51 -3.61
N TRP A 42 -6.31 3.33 -2.32
CA TRP A 42 -7.23 3.75 -1.27
C TRP A 42 -7.46 5.27 -1.26
N GLY A 43 -6.38 6.06 -1.36
CA GLY A 43 -6.48 7.52 -1.47
C GLY A 43 -7.24 7.95 -2.72
N HIS A 44 -6.90 7.35 -3.86
CA HIS A 44 -7.53 7.63 -5.14
C HIS A 44 -9.04 7.33 -5.14
N MET A 45 -9.43 6.17 -4.62
CA MET A 45 -10.84 5.78 -4.52
C MET A 45 -11.61 6.65 -3.54
N LYS A 46 -11.01 6.98 -2.40
CA LYS A 46 -11.63 7.88 -1.41
C LYS A 46 -11.93 9.23 -2.04
N ASP A 47 -10.98 9.81 -2.78
CA ASP A 47 -11.18 11.10 -3.43
C ASP A 47 -12.29 11.09 -4.47
N LEU A 48 -12.46 9.99 -5.21
CA LEU A 48 -13.51 9.87 -6.23
C LEU A 48 -14.89 9.59 -5.60
N VAL A 49 -14.98 8.61 -4.72
CA VAL A 49 -16.24 8.19 -4.09
C VAL A 49 -16.75 9.27 -3.12
N CYS A 50 -15.89 9.92 -2.34
CA CYS A 50 -16.31 11.00 -1.44
C CYS A 50 -16.74 12.28 -2.17
N LYS A 51 -16.25 12.53 -3.40
CA LYS A 51 -16.72 13.65 -4.23
C LYS A 51 -18.17 13.46 -4.68
N GLU A 52 -18.55 12.25 -5.07
CA GLU A 52 -19.91 11.96 -5.56
C GLU A 52 -20.97 11.93 -4.45
N LYS A 53 -20.58 11.83 -3.17
CA LYS A 53 -21.48 11.70 -2.00
C LYS A 53 -22.64 10.72 -2.25
N PRO A 54 -22.37 9.48 -2.69
CA PRO A 54 -23.42 8.51 -2.96
C PRO A 54 -24.21 8.19 -1.70
N THR A 55 -25.54 8.19 -1.81
CA THR A 55 -26.48 7.93 -0.71
C THR A 55 -27.01 6.49 -0.68
N ASP A 56 -26.64 5.65 -1.65
CA ASP A 56 -27.14 4.29 -1.79
C ASP A 56 -26.02 3.29 -2.11
N LEU A 57 -26.20 2.02 -1.73
CA LEU A 57 -25.21 0.96 -1.96
C LEU A 57 -24.95 0.70 -3.44
N ILE A 58 -25.96 0.84 -4.30
CA ILE A 58 -25.82 0.63 -5.75
C ILE A 58 -24.91 1.71 -6.34
N SER A 59 -25.08 2.97 -5.93
CA SER A 59 -24.24 4.07 -6.43
C SER A 59 -22.81 3.97 -5.93
N ILE A 60 -22.58 3.54 -4.68
CA ILE A 60 -21.24 3.25 -4.16
C ILE A 60 -20.55 2.15 -4.99
N LYS A 61 -21.22 1.02 -5.23
CA LYS A 61 -20.65 -0.09 -6.02
C LYS A 61 -20.30 0.33 -7.43
N ARG A 62 -21.18 1.11 -8.07
CA ARG A 62 -20.94 1.65 -9.41
C ARG A 62 -19.75 2.62 -9.40
N SER A 63 -19.71 3.56 -8.46
CA SER A 63 -18.62 4.54 -8.32
C SER A 63 -17.26 3.85 -8.12
N ILE A 64 -17.21 2.79 -7.31
CA ILE A 64 -16.00 1.96 -7.13
C ILE A 64 -15.58 1.32 -8.46
N THR A 65 -16.53 0.71 -9.17
CA THR A 65 -16.26 -0.01 -10.44
C THR A 65 -15.78 0.96 -11.53
N ASP A 66 -16.44 2.11 -11.64
CA ASP A 66 -16.10 3.16 -12.60
C ASP A 66 -14.73 3.78 -12.27
N SER A 67 -14.47 4.03 -10.98
CA SER A 67 -13.18 4.55 -10.51
C SER A 67 -12.04 3.62 -10.91
N ILE A 68 -12.16 2.32 -10.63
CA ILE A 68 -11.13 1.32 -11.01
C ILE A 68 -10.98 1.25 -12.53
N SER A 69 -12.09 1.24 -13.27
CA SER A 69 -12.08 1.19 -14.73
C SER A 69 -11.46 2.43 -15.38
N SER A 70 -11.49 3.57 -14.68
CA SER A 70 -10.90 4.83 -15.14
C SER A 70 -9.37 4.90 -14.99
N ILE A 71 -8.78 4.01 -14.20
CA ILE A 71 -7.33 3.99 -13.97
C ILE A 71 -6.61 3.63 -15.26
N LYS A 72 -5.83 4.58 -15.78
CA LYS A 72 -5.07 4.41 -17.01
C LYS A 72 -3.83 3.56 -16.75
N ARG A 73 -3.39 2.80 -17.76
CA ARG A 73 -2.12 2.05 -17.72
C ARG A 73 -0.94 2.92 -17.30
N LYS A 74 -0.83 4.14 -17.83
CA LYS A 74 0.21 5.11 -17.45
C LYS A 74 0.25 5.41 -15.96
N THR A 75 -0.91 5.45 -15.30
CA THR A 75 -0.99 5.65 -13.85
C THR A 75 -0.43 4.44 -13.11
N LEU A 76 -0.74 3.22 -13.58
CA LEU A 76 -0.18 1.99 -12.98
C LEU A 76 1.34 1.89 -13.17
N GLU A 77 1.87 2.34 -14.30
CA GLU A 77 3.32 2.43 -14.54
C GLU A 77 3.97 3.36 -13.50
N LEU A 78 3.43 4.56 -13.28
CA LEU A 78 3.93 5.50 -12.26
C LEU A 78 3.84 4.94 -10.83
N VAL A 79 2.76 4.22 -10.51
CA VAL A 79 2.61 3.57 -9.19
C VAL A 79 3.66 2.47 -9.01
N THR A 80 3.99 1.75 -10.07
CA THR A 80 5.04 0.72 -10.05
C THR A 80 6.42 1.36 -9.85
N ASP A 81 6.72 2.45 -10.56
CA ASP A 81 7.98 3.17 -10.39
C ASP A 81 8.11 3.77 -8.98
N SER A 82 7.01 4.31 -8.44
CA SER A 82 6.96 4.80 -7.06
C SER A 82 7.19 3.67 -6.05
N PHE A 83 6.64 2.49 -6.30
CA PHE A 83 6.87 1.31 -5.46
C PHE A 83 8.34 0.89 -5.46
N VAL A 84 8.99 0.80 -6.63
CA VAL A 84 10.43 0.50 -6.73
C VAL A 84 11.28 1.55 -6.01
N THR A 85 10.91 2.83 -6.14
CA THR A 85 11.57 3.94 -5.46
C THR A 85 11.44 3.80 -3.94
N ARG A 86 10.23 3.55 -3.43
CA ARG A 86 9.96 3.34 -1.99
C ARG A 86 10.72 2.13 -1.44
N LEU A 87 10.80 1.02 -2.19
CA LEU A 87 11.62 -0.13 -1.82
C LEU A 87 13.10 0.23 -1.70
N SER A 88 13.62 0.99 -2.67
CA SER A 88 15.01 1.43 -2.68
C SER A 88 15.33 2.30 -1.47
N TYR A 89 14.43 3.23 -1.13
CA TYR A 89 14.53 4.03 0.10
C TYR A 89 14.54 3.16 1.36
N CYS A 90 13.62 2.21 1.48
CA CYS A 90 13.56 1.28 2.61
C CYS A 90 14.89 0.54 2.83
N ILE A 91 15.53 0.09 1.74
CA ILE A 91 16.83 -0.58 1.78
C ILE A 91 17.92 0.38 2.24
N THR A 92 18.00 1.59 1.66
CA THR A 92 19.01 2.59 2.04
C THR A 92 18.86 3.10 3.48
N SER A 93 17.64 3.04 4.02
CA SER A 93 17.31 3.49 5.37
C SER A 93 17.38 2.38 6.42
N ASP A 94 17.91 1.19 6.08
CA ASP A 94 17.98 0.00 6.96
C ASP A 94 16.61 -0.33 7.60
N GLY A 95 15.52 -0.21 6.83
CA GLY A 95 14.17 -0.47 7.31
C GLY A 95 13.58 0.60 8.23
N SER A 96 14.19 1.79 8.33
CA SER A 96 13.61 2.93 9.06
C SER A 96 12.34 3.44 8.36
N HIS A 97 11.49 4.14 9.11
CA HIS A 97 10.21 4.64 8.61
C HIS A 97 10.40 5.58 7.41
N ILE A 98 9.75 5.25 6.28
CA ILE A 98 9.71 6.15 5.13
C ILE A 98 8.63 7.20 5.41
N GLU A 99 9.02 8.46 5.57
CA GLU A 99 8.08 9.59 5.52
C GLU A 99 7.49 9.68 4.11
N THR A 100 6.18 9.97 4.02
CA THR A 100 5.43 10.06 2.77
C THR A 100 6.18 10.95 1.77
N ILE A 101 6.78 10.35 0.74
CA ILE A 101 7.31 11.08 -0.41
C ILE A 101 6.07 11.59 -1.17
N LEU A 102 5.63 12.80 -0.83
CA LEU A 102 4.66 13.57 -1.59
C LEU A 102 5.36 14.09 -2.84
N HIS A 103 4.94 13.59 -4.00
CA HIS A 103 5.20 14.20 -5.31
C HIS A 103 3.90 14.77 -5.86
#